data_AF-A0A8J7GC83-F1
#
_entry.id   AF-A0A8J7GC83-F1
#
_cell.length_a   1.000
_cell.length_b   1.000
_cell.length_c   1.000
_cell.angle_alpha   90.00
_cell.angle_beta   90.00
_cell.angle_gamma   90.00
#
_symmetry.space_group_name_H-M   'P 1'
#
loop_
_entity.id
_entity.type
_entity.pdbx_description
1 polymer ?
#
loop_
_entity_poly.entity_id
_entity_poly.type
_entity_poly.pdbx_seq_one_letter_code
_entity_poly.pdbx_strand_id
1 'polypeptide(L)'
;MIVSSAVALASPAGAEPAEPTIQSITATCVDGTRIRLAPETGAVLGLCYAAHAVRAHCRPSTTGGYWVRITDTTTGVEGWVSGNLIRAIGWETLPYC
;
A
#
# COMPACT_ATOMS: atom_id res chain seq x y z
N MET A 1 -9.79 48.66 -25.13
CA MET A 1 -9.28 47.32 -24.78
C MET A 1 -9.25 47.20 -23.27
N ILE A 2 -10.13 46.40 -22.68
CA ILE A 2 -10.16 46.15 -21.23
C ILE A 2 -9.39 44.86 -20.97
N VAL A 3 -8.22 44.98 -20.34
CA VAL A 3 -7.39 43.85 -19.89
C VAL A 3 -7.96 43.37 -18.56
N SER A 4 -8.63 42.22 -18.57
CA SER A 4 -9.09 41.55 -17.35
C SER A 4 -7.99 40.63 -16.85
N SER A 5 -7.33 41.02 -15.76
CA SER A 5 -6.33 40.20 -15.07
C SER A 5 -7.03 39.27 -14.10
N ALA A 6 -6.95 37.96 -14.35
CA ALA A 6 -7.45 36.94 -13.44
C ALA A 6 -6.47 36.74 -12.26
N VAL A 7 -6.95 36.94 -11.04
CA VAL A 7 -6.21 36.63 -9.81
C VAL A 7 -6.32 35.12 -9.57
N ALA A 8 -5.20 34.41 -9.66
CA ALA A 8 -5.12 33.01 -9.30
C ALA A 8 -5.19 32.87 -7.77
N LEU A 9 -6.26 32.25 -7.27
CA LEU A 9 -6.38 31.86 -5.87
C LEU A 9 -5.46 30.65 -5.62
N ALA A 10 -4.43 30.83 -4.80
CA ALA A 10 -3.63 29.72 -4.30
C ALA A 10 -4.52 28.82 -3.43
N SER A 11 -4.73 27.58 -3.87
CA SER A 11 -5.36 26.56 -3.04
C SER A 11 -4.44 26.28 -1.85
N PRO A 12 -4.92 26.30 -0.59
CA PRO A 12 -4.12 25.79 0.51
C PRO A 12 -3.83 24.33 0.19
N ALA A 13 -2.53 24.01 0.10
CA ALA A 13 -2.05 22.64 0.01
C ALA A 13 -2.82 21.82 1.04
N GLY A 14 -3.57 20.85 0.53
CA GLY A 14 -4.40 19.98 1.35
C GLY A 14 -3.53 19.45 2.48
N ALA A 15 -3.99 19.66 3.71
CA ALA A 15 -3.51 18.87 4.82
C ALA A 15 -3.78 17.42 4.43
N GLU A 16 -2.73 16.70 4.03
CA GLU A 16 -2.81 15.28 3.78
C GLU A 16 -3.37 14.65 5.06
N PRO A 17 -4.47 13.89 4.99
CA PRO A 17 -5.01 13.22 6.16
C PRO A 17 -3.86 12.47 6.82
N ALA A 18 -3.61 12.72 8.10
CA ALA A 18 -2.70 11.89 8.87
C ALA A 18 -3.21 10.46 8.70
N GLU A 19 -2.50 9.68 7.87
CA GLU A 19 -2.83 8.31 7.56
C GLU A 19 -3.03 7.62 8.90
N PRO A 20 -4.16 6.91 9.12
CA PRO A 20 -4.37 6.23 10.38
C PRO A 20 -3.11 5.41 10.66
N THR A 21 -2.51 5.59 11.84
CA THR A 21 -1.36 4.81 12.29
C THR A 21 -1.82 3.37 12.54
N ILE A 22 -2.23 2.70 11.47
CA ILE A 22 -2.41 1.27 11.41
C ILE A 22 -1.01 0.75 11.73
N GLN A 23 -0.92 -0.10 12.77
CA GLN A 23 0.32 -0.73 13.16
C GLN A 23 0.90 -1.43 11.93
N SER A 24 1.89 -0.78 11.32
CA SER A 24 2.53 -1.26 10.12
C SER A 24 3.91 -1.77 10.47
N ILE A 25 4.25 -2.92 9.90
CA ILE A 25 5.57 -3.52 10.07
C ILE A 25 6.34 -3.39 8.77
N THR A 26 7.65 -3.23 8.89
CA THR A 26 8.53 -3.28 7.72
C THR A 26 8.55 -4.68 7.15
N ALA A 27 8.45 -4.75 5.83
CA ALA A 27 8.45 -5.98 5.08
C ALA A 27 9.36 -5.85 3.85
N THR A 28 9.72 -6.99 3.28
CA THR A 28 10.39 -7.08 1.98
C THR A 28 9.67 -8.14 1.14
N CYS A 29 9.58 -7.93 -0.16
CA CYS A 29 8.97 -8.90 -1.06
C CYS A 29 10.02 -9.87 -1.62
N VAL A 30 9.57 -11.01 -2.12
CA VAL A 30 10.35 -11.79 -3.09
C VAL A 30 10.30 -11.08 -4.45
N ASP A 31 11.36 -11.19 -5.25
CA ASP A 31 11.42 -10.54 -6.56
C ASP A 31 10.27 -10.97 -7.49
N GLY A 32 9.60 -9.97 -8.08
CA GLY A 32 8.46 -10.19 -8.97
C GLY A 32 7.15 -10.53 -8.25
N THR A 33 7.03 -10.25 -6.96
CA THR A 33 5.78 -10.46 -6.21
C THR A 33 4.68 -9.56 -6.74
N ARG A 34 3.52 -10.13 -7.06
CA ARG A 34 2.38 -9.39 -7.60
C ARG A 34 1.58 -8.74 -6.48
N ILE A 35 1.48 -7.41 -6.52
CA ILE A 35 0.57 -6.64 -5.68
C ILE A 35 -0.80 -6.62 -6.36
N ARG A 36 -1.84 -7.06 -5.65
CA ARG A 36 -3.20 -7.22 -6.20
C ARG A 36 -4.21 -6.29 -5.52
N LEU A 37 -5.28 -5.93 -6.23
CA LEU A 37 -6.35 -5.12 -5.65
C LEU A 37 -7.13 -5.84 -4.53
N ALA A 38 -7.26 -7.16 -4.64
CA ALA A 38 -7.96 -8.02 -3.67
C ALA A 38 -7.21 -9.34 -3.50
N PRO A 39 -7.37 -10.03 -2.35
CA PRO A 39 -6.85 -11.38 -2.16
C PRO A 39 -7.39 -12.33 -3.22
N GLU A 40 -6.54 -13.23 -3.73
CA GLU A 40 -6.85 -14.33 -4.65
C GLU A 40 -7.34 -13.95 -6.07
N THR A 41 -8.37 -13.11 -6.18
CA THR A 41 -9.06 -12.77 -7.44
C THR A 41 -8.77 -11.35 -7.93
N GLY A 42 -8.04 -10.54 -7.15
CA GLY A 42 -7.74 -9.17 -7.51
C GLY A 42 -6.84 -9.06 -8.75
N ALA A 43 -7.12 -8.07 -9.59
CA ALA A 43 -6.23 -7.65 -10.66
C ALA A 43 -4.86 -7.24 -10.10
N VAL A 44 -3.81 -7.45 -10.88
CA VAL A 44 -2.44 -7.05 -10.50
C VAL A 44 -2.31 -5.55 -10.71
N LEU A 45 -2.03 -4.82 -9.63
CA LEU A 45 -1.79 -3.38 -9.61
C LEU A 45 -0.32 -3.04 -9.87
N GLY A 46 0.59 -3.94 -9.49
CA GLY A 46 2.01 -3.72 -9.64
C GLY A 46 2.85 -4.93 -9.25
N LEU A 47 4.16 -4.75 -9.34
CA LEU A 47 5.16 -5.73 -8.92
C LEU A 47 6.01 -5.15 -7.80
N CYS A 48 6.30 -5.98 -6.82
CA CYS A 48 7.15 -5.71 -5.69
C CYS A 48 8.44 -6.53 -5.81
N TYR A 49 9.58 -5.95 -5.44
CA TYR A 49 10.89 -6.58 -5.50
C TYR A 49 11.58 -6.55 -4.14
N ALA A 50 12.62 -7.37 -3.95
CA ALA A 50 13.33 -7.46 -2.67
C ALA A 50 14.05 -6.16 -2.28
N ALA A 51 14.42 -5.36 -3.27
CA ALA A 51 15.04 -4.05 -3.07
C ALA A 51 14.05 -2.94 -2.67
N HIS A 52 12.73 -3.21 -2.74
CA HIS A 52 11.71 -2.22 -2.44
C HIS A 52 11.47 -2.13 -0.93
N ALA A 53 11.19 -0.92 -0.46
CA ALA A 53 10.79 -0.68 0.92
C ALA A 53 9.27 -0.88 1.05
N VAL A 54 8.86 -1.89 1.81
CA VAL A 54 7.44 -2.28 1.93
C VAL A 54 6.97 -2.14 3.37
N ARG A 55 5.72 -1.72 3.54
CA ARG A 55 5.02 -1.74 4.82
C ARG A 55 3.83 -2.68 4.73
N ALA A 56 3.73 -3.60 5.68
CA ALA A 56 2.57 -4.46 5.85
C ALA A 56 1.64 -3.91 6.93
N HIS A 57 0.33 -3.92 6.68
CA HIS A 57 -0.65 -3.19 7.49
C HIS A 57 -1.63 -4.10 8.21
N CYS A 58 -2.22 -5.05 7.48
CA CYS A 58 -3.27 -5.92 7.99
C CYS A 58 -3.37 -7.20 7.17
N ARG A 59 -4.06 -8.19 7.73
CA ARG A 59 -4.31 -9.51 7.13
C ARG A 59 -5.81 -9.75 6.97
N PRO A 60 -6.29 -10.57 6.03
CA PRO A 60 -7.72 -10.81 5.89
C PRO A 60 -8.25 -11.56 7.11
N SER A 61 -9.48 -11.24 7.53
CA SER A 61 -10.22 -11.96 8.59
C SER A 61 -10.65 -13.37 8.21
N THR A 62 -10.69 -13.71 6.91
CA THR A 62 -11.17 -14.99 6.39
C THR A 62 -10.04 -15.96 6.04
N THR A 63 -10.35 -17.26 6.11
CA THR A 63 -9.46 -18.41 5.87
C THR A 63 -9.11 -18.63 4.38
N GLY A 64 -9.04 -17.56 3.59
CA GLY A 64 -8.71 -17.59 2.16
C GLY A 64 -7.26 -17.15 1.94
N GLY A 65 -6.32 -18.08 2.14
CA GLY A 65 -4.90 -17.89 1.90
C GLY A 65 -4.18 -16.92 2.85
N TYR A 66 -2.90 -17.16 3.09
CA TYR A 66 -2.04 -16.19 3.75
C TYR A 66 -1.89 -14.99 2.80
N TRP A 67 -2.61 -13.90 3.04
CA TRP A 67 -2.47 -12.63 2.34
C TRP A 67 -2.18 -11.50 3.32
N VAL A 68 -1.46 -10.50 2.84
CA VAL A 68 -1.08 -9.32 3.62
C VAL A 68 -1.34 -8.10 2.77
N ARG A 69 -2.04 -7.12 3.33
CA ARG A 69 -2.18 -5.81 2.71
C ARG A 69 -0.91 -5.02 2.96
N ILE A 70 -0.30 -4.54 1.89
CA ILE A 70 0.97 -3.83 1.90
C ILE A 70 0.92 -2.53 1.12
N THR A 71 1.81 -1.61 1.47
CA THR A 71 2.22 -0.49 0.64
C THR A 71 3.68 -0.66 0.28
N ASP A 72 3.97 -0.70 -1.01
CA ASP A 72 5.32 -0.52 -1.52
C ASP A 72 5.62 0.99 -1.51
N THR A 73 6.43 1.44 -0.55
CA THR A 73 6.78 2.85 -0.39
C THR A 73 7.82 3.32 -1.40
N THR A 74 8.45 2.41 -2.16
CA THR A 74 9.34 2.77 -3.26
C THR A 74 8.56 3.17 -4.50
N THR A 75 7.46 2.47 -4.80
CA THR A 75 6.62 2.75 -5.99
C THR A 75 5.31 3.49 -5.69
N GLY A 76 4.89 3.52 -4.42
CA GLY A 76 3.60 4.06 -3.99
C GLY A 76 2.42 3.11 -4.22
N VAL A 77 2.67 1.88 -4.69
CA VAL A 77 1.59 0.91 -4.98
C VAL A 77 1.13 0.23 -3.70
N GLU A 78 -0.17 0.25 -3.45
CA GLU A 78 -0.81 -0.45 -2.34
C GLU A 78 -1.68 -1.60 -2.85
N GLY A 79 -1.68 -2.72 -2.11
CA GLY A 79 -2.60 -3.82 -2.36
C GLY A 79 -2.26 -5.06 -1.54
N TRP A 80 -2.70 -6.21 -2.02
CA TRP A 80 -2.57 -7.49 -1.36
C TRP A 80 -1.47 -8.33 -2.01
N VAL A 81 -0.61 -8.90 -1.19
CA VAL A 81 0.39 -9.89 -1.60
C VAL A 81 0.20 -11.18 -0.82
N SER A 82 0.65 -12.29 -1.41
CA SER A 82 0.65 -13.56 -0.68
C SER A 82 1.68 -13.50 0.44
N GLY A 83 1.27 -13.91 1.64
CA GLY A 83 2.08 -14.10 2.85
C GLY A 83 3.35 -14.94 2.61
N ASN A 84 3.29 -15.90 1.68
CA ASN A 84 4.45 -16.73 1.32
C ASN A 84 5.51 -15.99 0.48
N LEU A 85 5.14 -14.86 -0.11
CA LEU A 85 6.01 -14.05 -0.99
C LEU A 85 6.47 -12.75 -0.32
N ILE A 86 6.15 -12.59 0.96
CA ILE A 86 6.58 -11.46 1.78
C ILE A 86 7.39 -11.97 2.97
N ARG A 87 8.53 -11.33 3.20
CA ARG A 87 9.35 -11.52 4.38
C ARG A 87 9.09 -10.34 5.32
N ALA A 88 8.25 -10.58 6.30
CA ALA A 88 7.94 -9.67 7.37
C ALA A 88 8.03 -10.45 8.68
N ILE A 89 8.70 -9.90 9.69
CA ILE A 89 8.74 -10.54 11.02
C ILE A 89 7.48 -10.10 11.76
N GLY A 90 6.67 -11.05 12.24
CA GLY A 90 5.45 -10.75 13.00
C GLY A 90 4.24 -10.31 12.17
N TRP A 91 4.18 -10.61 10.86
CA TRP A 91 2.99 -10.31 10.05
C TRP A 91 1.72 -11.03 10.53
N GLU A 92 1.88 -12.14 11.24
CA GLU A 92 0.79 -12.88 11.88
C GLU A 92 0.15 -12.13 13.06
N THR A 93 0.83 -11.11 13.61
CA THR A 93 0.28 -10.26 14.67
C THR A 93 -0.43 -9.03 14.11
N LEU A 94 -0.42 -8.83 12.79
CA LEU A 94 -1.12 -7.72 12.18
C LEU A 94 -2.63 -7.82 12.44
N PRO A 95 -3.31 -6.67 12.62
CA PRO A 95 -4.75 -6.64 12.80
C PRO A 95 -5.45 -7.17 11.55
N TYR A 96 -6.70 -7.57 11.72
CA TYR A 96 -7.54 -7.93 10.60
C TYR A 96 -8.00 -6.69 9.85
N CYS A 97 -8.01 -6.81 8.53
CA CYS A 97 -8.95 -6.12 7.66
C CYS A 97 -9.98 -7.14 7.11
#